data_AF-A0AAU4EKR4-F1
#
_entry.id   AF-A0AAU4EKR4-F1
#
_cell.length_a   1.000
_cell.length_b   1.000
_cell.length_c   1.000
_cell.angle_alpha   90.00
_cell.angle_beta   90.00
_cell.angle_gamma   90.00
#
_symmetry.space_group_name_H-M   'P 1'
#
loop_
_entity.id
_entity.type
_entity.pdbx_description
1 polymer ?
#
loop_
_entity_poly.entity_id
_entity_poly.type
_entity_poly.pdbx_seq_one_letter_code
_entity_poly.pdbx_strand_id
1 'polypeptide(L)'
;MRSSAPQAALAAKRAEVRTLAIDIDLMPYGVVPGFATDKLLRATRFHWPVDTSLKPNLGLLLAILAGWKQIMFLDDDILLPEPSDVIAIDRYPVVGLANAGMPDNSVVCHALRDVGAAQDVFIGGGALMVGEAAFSSFVPNIHNED
;
A
#
# COMPACT_ATOMS: atom_id res chain seq x y z
N MET A 1 12.14 14.25 -5.07
CA MET A 1 13.33 13.62 -4.47
C MET A 1 12.96 12.17 -4.26
N ARG A 2 13.69 11.18 -4.81
CA ARG A 2 13.34 9.77 -4.61
C ARG A 2 13.57 9.41 -3.13
N SER A 3 12.55 8.92 -2.45
CA SER A 3 12.68 8.36 -1.10
C SER A 3 13.59 7.12 -1.15
N SER A 4 14.36 6.88 -0.08
CA SER A 4 15.24 5.72 0.03
C SER A 4 15.21 5.17 1.46
N ALA A 5 15.41 3.85 1.62
CA ALA A 5 15.39 3.21 2.92
C ALA A 5 16.38 3.85 3.94
N PRO A 6 17.64 4.20 3.57
CA PRO A 6 18.54 4.87 4.49
C PRO A 6 18.06 6.26 4.94
N GLN A 7 17.46 7.04 4.03
CA GLN A 7 16.93 8.36 4.37
C GLN A 7 15.71 8.26 5.27
N ALA A 8 14.81 7.30 5.02
CA ALA A 8 13.67 7.02 5.88
C ALA A 8 14.10 6.61 7.30
N ALA A 9 15.08 5.70 7.40
CA ALA A 9 15.64 5.29 8.70
C ALA A 9 16.27 6.46 9.47
N LEU A 10 16.99 7.35 8.76
CA LEU A 10 17.59 8.53 9.38
C LEU A 10 16.53 9.53 9.87
N ALA A 11 15.49 9.76 9.07
CA ALA A 11 14.37 10.63 9.44
C ALA A 11 13.65 10.10 10.69
N ALA A 12 13.35 8.79 10.72
CA ALA A 12 12.69 8.19 11.86
C ALA A 12 13.56 8.18 13.13
N LYS A 13 14.88 7.95 12.99
CA LYS A 13 15.82 8.08 14.11
C LYS A 13 15.81 9.49 14.71
N ARG A 14 15.74 10.54 13.87
CA ARG A 14 15.64 11.93 14.34
C ARG A 14 14.32 12.23 15.06
N ALA A 15 13.26 11.53 14.67
CA ALA A 15 11.95 11.59 15.30
C ALA A 15 11.81 10.65 16.50
N GLU A 16 12.87 9.94 16.91
CA GLU A 16 12.87 8.94 17.99
C GLU A 16 11.85 7.80 17.80
N VAL A 17 11.52 7.49 16.55
CA VAL A 17 10.60 6.40 16.18
C VAL A 17 11.39 5.12 15.91
N ARG A 18 10.89 3.99 16.42
CA ARG A 18 11.43 2.67 16.07
C ARG A 18 11.08 2.34 14.62
N THR A 19 12.08 1.97 13.83
CA THR A 19 11.89 1.77 12.38
C THR A 19 12.71 0.61 11.86
N LEU A 20 12.09 -0.12 10.93
CA LEU A 20 12.74 -1.03 10.02
C LEU A 20 12.55 -0.47 8.62
N ALA A 21 13.64 -0.16 7.93
CA ALA A 21 13.60 0.28 6.54
C ALA A 21 14.18 -0.83 5.66
N ILE A 22 13.43 -1.22 4.63
CA ILE A 22 13.79 -2.31 3.72
C ILE A 22 13.96 -1.71 2.34
N ASP A 23 15.13 -1.97 1.73
CA ASP A 23 15.36 -1.68 0.32
C ASP A 23 14.94 -2.89 -0.51
N ILE A 24 13.81 -2.74 -1.22
CA ILE A 24 13.21 -3.83 -1.99
C ILE A 24 14.04 -4.20 -3.23
N ASP A 25 14.86 -3.27 -3.75
CA ASP A 25 15.73 -3.52 -4.90
C ASP A 25 16.90 -4.46 -4.54
N LEU A 26 17.22 -4.56 -3.23
CA LEU A 26 18.25 -5.43 -2.69
C LEU A 26 17.68 -6.75 -2.14
N MET A 27 16.37 -6.96 -2.21
CA MET A 27 15.72 -8.13 -1.66
C MET A 27 15.98 -9.38 -2.54
N PRO A 28 16.36 -10.54 -1.96
CA PRO A 28 16.50 -11.77 -2.71
C PRO A 28 15.19 -12.15 -3.42
N TYR A 29 15.32 -12.72 -4.62
CA TYR A 29 14.17 -13.25 -5.34
C TYR A 29 13.47 -14.35 -4.53
N GLY A 30 12.14 -14.32 -4.47
CA GLY A 30 11.33 -15.35 -3.83
C GLY A 30 11.07 -15.14 -2.32
N VAL A 31 11.49 -14.02 -1.74
CA VAL A 31 11.09 -13.66 -0.35
C VAL A 31 9.57 -13.52 -0.25
N VAL A 32 8.95 -12.83 -1.21
CA VAL A 32 7.49 -12.81 -1.40
C VAL A 32 7.15 -13.80 -2.52
N PRO A 33 6.19 -14.73 -2.30
CA PRO A 33 5.76 -15.66 -3.35
C PRO A 33 5.26 -14.92 -4.59
N GLY A 34 5.57 -15.46 -5.78
CA GLY A 34 4.99 -14.93 -7.02
C GLY A 34 3.48 -15.17 -7.06
N PHE A 35 2.72 -14.21 -7.58
CA PHE A 35 1.27 -14.31 -7.65
C PHE A 35 0.82 -15.21 -8.79
N ALA A 36 -0.08 -16.15 -8.54
CA ALA A 36 -0.68 -16.93 -9.62
C ALA A 36 -1.48 -16.03 -10.59
N THR A 37 -1.98 -14.89 -10.10
CA THR A 37 -2.81 -13.93 -10.85
C THR A 37 -2.04 -13.19 -11.94
N ASP A 38 -0.72 -13.03 -11.81
CA ASP A 38 0.10 -12.32 -12.81
C ASP A 38 0.70 -13.26 -13.86
N LYS A 39 0.62 -14.59 -13.66
CA LYS A 39 1.30 -15.60 -14.48
C LYS A 39 0.94 -15.49 -15.96
N LEU A 40 -0.32 -15.19 -16.28
CA LEU A 40 -0.79 -15.00 -17.66
C LEU A 40 -0.22 -13.71 -18.27
N LEU A 41 -0.10 -12.64 -17.46
CA LEU A 41 0.31 -11.32 -17.93
C LEU A 41 1.82 -11.18 -18.10
N ARG A 42 2.63 -11.91 -17.30
CA ARG A 42 4.11 -11.86 -17.32
C ARG A 42 4.74 -12.01 -18.70
N ALA A 43 4.13 -12.81 -19.58
CA ALA A 43 4.64 -13.07 -20.93
C ALA A 43 4.10 -12.08 -21.99
N THR A 44 3.37 -11.05 -21.58
CA THR A 44 2.68 -10.12 -22.48
C THR A 44 3.13 -8.69 -22.24
N ARG A 45 2.83 -7.80 -23.21
CA ARG A 45 3.03 -6.35 -23.06
C ARG A 45 2.17 -5.71 -21.95
N PHE A 46 1.20 -6.46 -21.41
CA PHE A 46 0.32 -6.02 -20.34
C PHE A 46 0.89 -6.34 -18.95
N HIS A 47 2.09 -6.94 -18.87
CA HIS A 47 2.81 -7.05 -17.61
C HIS A 47 3.17 -5.66 -17.12
N TRP A 48 2.77 -5.36 -15.88
CA TRP A 48 3.07 -4.10 -15.21
C TRP A 48 4.11 -4.36 -14.12
N PRO A 49 5.40 -4.01 -14.36
CA PRO A 49 6.48 -4.28 -13.42
C PRO A 49 6.61 -3.14 -12.41
N VAL A 50 5.64 -3.05 -11.49
CA VAL A 50 5.68 -2.10 -10.38
C VAL A 50 5.61 -2.83 -9.05
N ASP A 51 6.05 -2.15 -8.00
CA ASP A 51 6.16 -2.67 -6.64
C ASP A 51 4.90 -2.46 -5.79
N THR A 52 3.82 -1.92 -6.38
CA THR A 52 2.53 -1.64 -5.73
C THR A 52 1.97 -2.87 -5.04
N SER A 53 2.02 -4.04 -5.70
CA SER A 53 1.65 -5.30 -5.04
C SER A 53 2.73 -5.86 -4.12
N LEU A 54 4.02 -5.62 -4.41
CA LEU A 54 5.11 -6.21 -3.64
C LEU A 54 5.16 -5.68 -2.20
N LYS A 55 5.03 -4.36 -2.02
CA LYS A 55 5.20 -3.71 -0.70
C LYS A 55 4.12 -4.14 0.31
N PRO A 56 2.81 -4.13 -0.02
CA PRO A 56 1.78 -4.56 0.92
C PRO A 56 1.89 -6.05 1.26
N ASN A 57 2.18 -6.90 0.27
CA ASN A 57 2.36 -8.32 0.53
C ASN A 57 3.61 -8.62 1.39
N LEU A 58 4.69 -7.86 1.23
CA LEU A 58 5.84 -7.92 2.14
C LEU A 58 5.43 -7.50 3.57
N GLY A 59 4.62 -6.45 3.71
CA GLY A 59 4.11 -6.04 5.02
C GLY A 59 3.20 -7.08 5.67
N LEU A 60 2.33 -7.75 4.91
CA LEU A 60 1.51 -8.87 5.40
C LEU A 60 2.40 -10.02 5.90
N LEU A 61 3.42 -10.40 5.14
CA LEU A 61 4.39 -11.42 5.55
C LEU A 61 5.10 -11.03 6.85
N LEU A 62 5.57 -9.79 6.96
CA LEU A 62 6.21 -9.28 8.18
C LEU A 62 5.27 -9.31 9.37
N ALA A 63 3.99 -8.95 9.18
CA ALA A 63 2.99 -8.95 10.24
C ALA A 63 2.73 -10.37 10.78
N ILE A 64 2.66 -11.37 9.89
CA ILE A 64 2.56 -12.78 10.27
C ILE A 64 3.78 -13.20 11.09
N LEU A 65 4.99 -12.92 10.59
CA LEU A 65 6.25 -13.33 11.23
C LEU A 65 6.47 -12.64 12.59
N ALA A 66 6.04 -11.39 12.73
CA ALA A 66 6.16 -10.62 13.95
C ALA A 66 5.03 -10.90 14.97
N GLY A 67 4.01 -11.67 14.59
CA GLY A 67 2.84 -11.94 15.44
C GLY A 67 2.00 -10.70 15.74
N TRP A 68 1.97 -9.74 14.81
CA TRP A 68 1.18 -8.53 14.96
C TRP A 68 -0.32 -8.82 14.87
N LYS A 69 -1.15 -7.92 15.39
CA LYS A 69 -2.62 -8.06 15.36
C LYS A 69 -3.29 -7.17 14.32
N GLN A 70 -2.65 -6.06 14.01
CA GLN A 70 -3.14 -5.05 13.09
C GLN A 70 -1.93 -4.37 12.47
N ILE A 71 -2.04 -4.01 11.19
CA ILE A 71 -1.08 -3.17 10.48
C ILE A 71 -1.80 -2.10 9.70
N MET A 72 -1.08 -1.03 9.39
CA MET A 72 -1.53 0.04 8.52
C MET A 72 -0.50 0.23 7.41
N PHE A 73 -0.97 0.20 6.17
CA PHE A 73 -0.25 0.68 5.00
C PHE A 73 -0.60 2.15 4.80
N LEU A 74 0.41 2.95 4.48
CA LEU A 74 0.29 4.38 4.29
C LEU A 74 1.30 4.82 3.23
N ASP A 75 0.82 5.48 2.19
CA ASP A 75 1.65 6.11 1.18
C ASP A 75 2.36 7.35 1.72
N ASP A 76 3.49 7.70 1.12
CA ASP A 76 4.35 8.78 1.61
C ASP A 76 3.79 10.19 1.39
N ASP A 77 2.77 10.33 0.55
CA ASP A 77 2.05 11.56 0.28
C ASP A 77 0.72 11.68 1.02
N ILE A 78 0.32 10.67 1.80
CA ILE A 78 -0.88 10.73 2.64
C ILE A 78 -0.53 11.32 4.01
N LEU A 79 -1.24 12.40 4.33
CA LEU A 79 -1.16 13.05 5.62
C LEU A 79 -2.32 12.61 6.51
N LEU A 80 -2.00 12.03 7.65
CA LEU A 80 -2.95 11.79 8.74
C LEU A 80 -2.81 12.90 9.78
N PRO A 81 -3.72 13.88 9.83
CA PRO A 81 -3.62 14.99 10.77
C PRO A 81 -3.85 14.54 12.20
N GLU A 82 -4.78 13.61 12.45
CA GLU A 82 -5.08 13.10 13.79
C GLU A 82 -4.98 11.58 13.85
N PRO A 83 -4.32 10.98 14.86
CA PRO A 83 -4.27 9.53 15.03
C PRO A 83 -5.66 8.88 15.16
N SER A 84 -6.66 9.63 15.62
CA SER A 84 -8.05 9.16 15.72
C SER A 84 -8.74 8.97 14.37
N ASP A 85 -8.16 9.50 13.27
CA ASP A 85 -8.69 9.31 11.92
C ASP A 85 -8.55 7.84 11.47
N VAL A 86 -7.68 7.07 12.14
CA VAL A 86 -7.55 5.63 12.00
C VAL A 86 -8.58 4.95 12.93
N ILE A 87 -9.83 4.87 12.47
CA ILE A 87 -10.94 4.27 13.25
C ILE A 87 -10.91 2.74 13.12
N ALA A 88 -11.11 2.06 14.26
CA ALA A 88 -10.80 0.65 14.53
C ALA A 88 -11.36 -0.40 13.55
N ILE A 89 -10.52 -1.42 13.31
CA ILE A 89 -10.75 -2.65 12.53
C ILE A 89 -11.68 -3.66 13.22
N ASP A 90 -12.27 -3.32 14.37
CA ASP A 90 -12.95 -4.29 15.24
C ASP A 90 -14.15 -4.99 14.57
N ARG A 91 -14.68 -4.38 13.50
CA ARG A 91 -15.84 -4.90 12.75
C ARG A 91 -15.52 -5.50 11.39
N TYR A 92 -14.47 -5.04 10.70
CA TYR A 92 -14.16 -5.44 9.33
C TYR A 92 -12.70 -5.82 9.23
N PRO A 93 -12.32 -6.94 8.58
CA PRO A 93 -10.94 -7.41 8.56
C PRO A 93 -9.98 -6.50 7.79
N VAL A 94 -10.50 -5.61 6.93
CA VAL A 94 -9.76 -4.62 6.15
C VAL A 94 -10.60 -3.34 6.09
N VAL A 95 -9.96 -2.18 6.29
CA VAL A 95 -10.58 -0.84 6.19
C VAL A 95 -9.66 0.06 5.39
N GLY A 96 -10.14 0.61 4.27
CA GLY A 96 -9.45 1.67 3.54
C GLY A 96 -9.97 3.04 3.96
N LEU A 97 -9.11 4.05 3.91
CA LEU A 97 -9.49 5.43 4.20
C LEU A 97 -9.98 6.14 2.93
N ALA A 98 -10.97 7.01 3.11
CA ALA A 98 -11.43 7.92 2.07
C ALA A 98 -10.44 9.09 1.95
N ASN A 99 -9.47 8.96 1.05
CA ASN A 99 -8.43 9.97 0.84
C ASN A 99 -8.98 11.15 0.02
N ALA A 100 -9.35 12.23 0.71
CA ALA A 100 -9.77 13.48 0.09
C ALA A 100 -8.57 14.39 -0.21
N GLY A 101 -8.78 15.39 -1.09
CA GLY A 101 -7.76 16.42 -1.37
C GLY A 101 -6.71 16.03 -2.41
N MET A 102 -6.78 14.80 -2.95
CA MET A 102 -5.89 14.33 -4.01
C MET A 102 -6.69 14.14 -5.32
N PRO A 103 -6.62 15.10 -6.27
CA PRO A 103 -7.49 15.10 -7.45
C PRO A 103 -7.17 14.03 -8.51
N ASP A 104 -6.12 13.23 -8.30
CA ASP A 104 -5.62 12.22 -9.25
C ASP A 104 -5.31 10.90 -8.53
N ASN A 105 -6.15 10.57 -7.55
CA ASN A 105 -6.00 9.35 -6.76
C ASN A 105 -6.38 8.07 -7.53
N SER A 106 -6.90 8.19 -8.77
CA SER A 106 -7.30 7.06 -9.62
C SER A 106 -7.20 7.31 -11.11
N VAL A 107 -6.91 6.26 -11.88
CA VAL A 107 -7.04 6.23 -13.36
C VAL A 107 -8.46 6.63 -13.80
N VAL A 108 -9.49 6.22 -13.05
CA VAL A 108 -10.88 6.63 -13.32
C VAL A 108 -11.05 8.13 -13.08
N CYS A 109 -10.43 8.67 -12.04
CA CYS A 109 -10.49 10.10 -11.73
C CYS A 109 -9.77 10.94 -12.79
N HIS A 110 -8.64 10.46 -13.33
CA HIS A 110 -7.97 11.07 -14.47
C HIS A 110 -8.91 11.16 -15.68
N ALA A 111 -9.60 10.07 -16.01
CA ALA A 111 -10.57 10.04 -17.12
C ALA A 111 -11.83 10.90 -16.86
N LEU A 112 -12.35 10.94 -15.62
CA LEU A 112 -13.51 11.76 -15.25
C LEU A 112 -13.19 13.26 -15.35
N ARG A 113 -11.97 13.65 -14.95
CA ARG A 113 -11.48 15.02 -15.11
C ARG A 113 -11.41 15.43 -16.58
N ASP A 114 -10.90 14.55 -17.45
CA ASP A 114 -10.80 14.82 -18.89
C ASP A 114 -12.16 15.09 -19.55
N VAL A 115 -13.24 14.54 -19.00
CA VAL A 115 -14.62 14.76 -19.49
C VAL A 115 -15.41 15.79 -18.68
N GLY A 116 -14.78 16.45 -17.69
CA GLY A 116 -15.41 17.47 -16.85
C GLY A 116 -16.50 16.94 -15.91
N ALA A 117 -16.48 15.65 -15.59
CA ALA A 117 -17.43 15.03 -14.68
C ALA A 117 -17.07 15.27 -13.20
N ALA A 118 -18.08 15.28 -12.34
CA ALA A 118 -17.86 15.31 -10.91
C ALA A 118 -17.18 14.02 -10.42
N GLN A 119 -16.15 14.18 -9.60
CA GLN A 119 -15.41 13.10 -8.97
C GLN A 119 -15.86 12.94 -7.52
N ASP A 120 -15.97 11.70 -7.06
CA ASP A 120 -16.14 11.33 -5.64
C ASP A 120 -14.86 10.64 -5.13
N VAL A 121 -14.77 10.41 -3.82
CA VAL A 121 -13.59 9.80 -3.19
C VAL A 121 -13.68 8.27 -3.29
N PHE A 122 -12.73 7.66 -4.00
CA PHE A 122 -12.54 6.21 -3.97
C PHE A 122 -11.80 5.76 -2.71
N ILE A 123 -12.16 4.59 -2.21
CA ILE A 123 -11.39 3.90 -1.17
C ILE A 123 -10.24 3.16 -1.87
N GLY A 124 -9.04 3.72 -1.79
CA GLY A 124 -7.83 3.15 -2.41
C GLY A 124 -6.86 2.54 -1.41
N GLY A 125 -5.81 1.88 -1.92
CA GLY A 125 -4.75 1.25 -1.13
C GLY A 125 -3.82 2.21 -0.40
N GLY A 126 -3.78 3.50 -0.78
CA GLY A 126 -2.82 4.47 -0.24
C GLY A 126 -2.96 4.76 1.26
N ALA A 127 -4.08 4.37 1.89
CA ALA A 127 -4.13 4.19 3.32
C ALA A 127 -5.08 3.05 3.71
N LEU A 128 -4.50 1.94 4.16
CA LEU A 128 -5.20 0.66 4.34
C LEU A 128 -4.85 0.03 5.68
N MET A 129 -5.85 -0.19 6.52
CA MET A 129 -5.73 -0.92 7.77
C MET A 129 -6.13 -2.38 7.58
N VAL A 130 -5.31 -3.31 8.06
CA VAL A 130 -5.54 -4.76 7.93
C VAL A 130 -5.45 -5.41 9.30
N GLY A 131 -6.47 -6.18 9.65
CA GLY A 131 -6.50 -6.99 10.87
C GLY A 131 -5.96 -8.40 10.64
N GLU A 132 -5.56 -9.06 11.72
CA GLU A 132 -4.97 -10.42 11.72
C GLU A 132 -5.77 -11.43 10.88
N ALA A 133 -7.11 -11.34 10.91
CA ALA A 133 -8.00 -12.23 10.15
C ALA A 133 -7.80 -12.15 8.63
N ALA A 134 -7.21 -11.08 8.10
CA ALA A 134 -6.91 -10.88 6.68
C ALA A 134 -5.42 -11.02 6.33
N PHE A 135 -4.54 -11.38 7.27
CA PHE A 135 -3.09 -11.46 6.98
C PHE A 135 -2.74 -12.55 5.97
N SER A 136 -3.55 -13.61 5.87
CA SER A 136 -3.39 -14.65 4.84
C SER A 136 -4.00 -14.29 3.48
N SER A 137 -4.54 -13.08 3.33
CA SER A 137 -4.96 -12.53 2.03
C SER A 137 -3.76 -12.05 1.22
N PHE A 138 -3.99 -11.45 0.06
CA PHE A 138 -2.94 -10.86 -0.76
C PHE A 138 -3.45 -9.68 -1.58
N VAL A 139 -2.53 -8.80 -1.97
CA VAL A 139 -2.78 -7.71 -2.93
C VAL A 139 -2.33 -8.17 -4.31
N PRO A 140 -3.20 -8.28 -5.33
CA PRO A 140 -2.82 -8.72 -6.65
C PRO A 140 -1.95 -7.68 -7.37
N ASN A 141 -1.13 -8.11 -8.34
CA ASN A 141 -0.39 -7.18 -9.20
C ASN A 141 -1.33 -6.54 -10.24
N ILE A 142 -1.90 -5.39 -9.88
CA ILE A 142 -2.79 -4.58 -10.72
C ILE A 142 -2.22 -3.17 -10.92
N HIS A 143 -2.67 -2.49 -11.99
CA HIS A 143 -2.13 -1.21 -12.43
C HIS A 143 -2.38 -0.06 -11.44
N ASN A 144 -3.45 -0.15 -10.65
CA ASN A 144 -3.85 0.86 -9.68
C ASN A 144 -4.42 0.21 -8.42
N GLU A 145 -4.39 0.89 -7.28
CA GLU A 145 -4.79 0.36 -5.97
C GLU A 145 -6.19 0.82 -5.52
N ASP A 146 -6.97 1.45 -6.40
CA ASP A 146 -8.37 1.85 -6.21
C ASP A 146 -9.39 1.03 -7.02
#